data_AF-A0AAJ8E117-F1
#
_entry.id   AF-A0AAJ8E117-F1
#
_cell.length_a   1.000
_cell.length_b   1.000
_cell.length_c   1.000
_cell.angle_alpha   90.00
_cell.angle_beta   90.00
_cell.angle_gamma   90.00
#
_symmetry.space_group_name_H-M   'P 1'
#
loop_
_entity.id
_entity.type
_entity.pdbx_description
1 polymer ?
#
loop_
_entity_poly.entity_id
_entity_poly.type
_entity_poly.pdbx_seq_one_letter_code
_entity_poly.pdbx_strand_id
1 'polypeptide(L)'
;MKLTTTAFGTFALIAAANAAVTGHCTPGLNYCSRVLEDVGGNHAAIADGLTRDGYTSAAQYPVMWNEFLFHCNNDQSISVVGACYGSCRNNGSGQSDTCA
;
A
#
# COMPACT_ATOMS: atom_id res chain seq x y z
N MET A 1 34.78 49.31 17.04
CA MET A 1 34.44 48.32 16.00
C MET A 1 33.13 47.64 16.40
N LYS A 2 32.07 47.76 15.59
CA LYS A 2 30.74 47.18 15.86
C LYS A 2 30.67 45.78 15.24
N LEU A 3 30.33 44.77 16.03
CA LEU A 3 30.17 43.38 15.56
C LEU A 3 28.95 43.29 14.63
N THR A 4 29.19 42.91 13.38
CA THR A 4 28.17 42.47 12.43
C THR A 4 27.66 41.09 12.85
N THR A 5 26.41 41.03 13.29
CA THR A 5 25.70 39.78 13.58
C THR A 5 25.23 39.17 12.27
N THR A 6 25.80 38.03 11.88
CA THR A 6 25.36 37.26 10.71
C THR A 6 24.25 36.30 11.12
N ALA A 7 23.04 36.51 10.61
CA ALA A 7 21.92 35.60 10.80
C ALA A 7 22.05 34.40 9.85
N PHE A 8 22.17 33.19 10.41
CA PHE A 8 22.11 31.94 9.65
C PHE A 8 20.64 31.54 9.47
N GLY A 9 20.10 31.68 8.26
CA GLY A 9 18.75 31.24 7.92
C GLY A 9 18.71 29.72 7.76
N THR A 10 17.88 29.05 8.56
CA THR A 10 17.63 27.61 8.47
C THR A 10 16.72 27.31 7.28
N PHE A 11 17.22 26.58 6.28
CA PHE A 11 16.38 26.06 5.20
C PHE A 11 15.67 24.78 5.68
N ALA A 12 14.34 24.84 5.87
CA ALA A 12 13.53 23.67 6.14
C ALA A 12 13.27 22.91 4.82
N LEU A 13 13.75 21.67 4.72
CA LEU A 13 13.42 20.76 3.62
C LEU A 13 11.98 20.27 3.81
N ILE A 14 11.07 20.73 2.96
CA ILE A 14 9.71 20.20 2.90
C ILE A 14 9.82 18.85 2.17
N ALA A 15 9.86 17.76 2.92
CA ALA A 15 9.70 16.44 2.34
C ALA A 15 8.25 16.31 1.83
N ALA A 16 8.07 16.17 0.53
CA ALA A 16 6.79 15.80 -0.04
C ALA A 16 6.48 14.36 0.40
N ALA A 17 5.62 14.20 1.42
CA ALA A 17 5.08 12.91 1.77
C ALA A 17 4.11 12.49 0.67
N ASN A 18 4.51 11.52 -0.16
CA ASN A 18 3.57 10.87 -1.07
C ASN A 18 2.56 10.11 -0.19
N ALA A 19 1.35 10.65 -0.06
CA ALA A 19 0.28 9.97 0.66
C ALA A 19 -0.09 8.68 -0.10
N ALA A 20 -0.11 7.55 0.60
CA ALA A 20 -0.57 6.29 0.02
C ALA A 20 -2.06 6.39 -0.29
N VAL A 21 -2.49 5.71 -1.36
CA VAL A 21 -3.91 5.66 -1.71
C VAL A 21 -4.62 4.71 -0.76
N THR A 22 -5.70 5.18 -0.13
CA THR A 22 -6.50 4.40 0.80
C THR A 22 -7.51 3.53 0.06
N GLY A 23 -7.83 2.38 0.65
CA GLY A 23 -8.80 1.41 0.15
C GLY A 23 -9.97 1.17 1.11
N HIS A 24 -10.90 0.33 0.67
CA HIS A 24 -11.99 -0.23 1.45
C HIS A 24 -11.58 -1.60 1.99
N CYS A 25 -10.94 -1.60 3.16
CA CYS A 25 -10.50 -2.81 3.86
C CYS A 25 -10.58 -2.62 5.37
N THR A 26 -10.53 -3.73 6.13
CA THR A 26 -10.45 -3.67 7.61
C THR A 26 -8.98 -3.60 8.03
N PRO A 27 -8.56 -2.55 8.74
CA PRO A 27 -7.19 -2.43 9.22
C PRO A 27 -6.70 -3.65 10.01
N GLY A 28 -5.46 -4.04 9.78
CA GLY A 28 -4.81 -5.17 10.44
C GLY A 28 -5.07 -6.54 9.80
N LEU A 29 -5.96 -6.63 8.81
CA LEU A 29 -6.21 -7.87 8.07
C LEU A 29 -5.40 -7.95 6.77
N ASN A 30 -5.08 -9.18 6.39
CA ASN A 30 -4.55 -9.49 5.07
C ASN A 30 -5.67 -9.96 4.12
N TYR A 31 -5.52 -9.63 2.84
CA TYR A 31 -6.52 -9.90 1.82
C TYR A 31 -5.87 -10.43 0.55
N CYS A 32 -6.48 -11.45 -0.05
CA CYS A 32 -6.28 -11.77 -1.46
C CYS A 32 -6.81 -10.62 -2.32
N SER A 33 -6.18 -10.33 -3.47
CA SER A 33 -6.66 -9.26 -4.36
C SER A 33 -8.14 -9.40 -4.68
N ARG A 34 -8.59 -10.63 -4.96
CA ARG A 34 -9.97 -10.91 -5.33
C ARG A 34 -10.98 -10.49 -4.26
N VAL A 35 -10.62 -10.62 -2.97
CA VAL A 35 -11.49 -10.17 -1.87
C VAL A 35 -11.57 -8.65 -1.85
N LEU A 36 -10.45 -7.94 -2.08
CA LEU A 36 -10.44 -6.48 -2.20
C LEU A 36 -11.22 -6.00 -3.43
N GLU A 37 -11.14 -6.73 -4.54
CA GLU A 37 -11.89 -6.45 -5.76
C GLU A 37 -13.39 -6.67 -5.56
N ASP A 38 -13.79 -7.74 -4.85
CA ASP A 38 -15.18 -8.05 -4.52
C ASP A 38 -15.80 -6.99 -3.58
N VAL A 39 -15.02 -6.45 -2.63
CA VAL A 39 -15.47 -5.30 -1.82
C VAL A 39 -15.65 -4.04 -2.67
N GLY A 40 -14.86 -3.89 -3.74
CA GLY A 40 -14.91 -2.76 -4.66
C GLY A 40 -14.16 -1.52 -4.17
N GLY A 41 -13.87 -0.60 -5.10
CA GLY A 41 -13.19 0.67 -4.80
C GLY A 41 -11.70 0.56 -4.44
N ASN A 42 -11.11 -0.63 -4.44
CA ASN A 42 -9.72 -0.86 -4.05
C ASN A 42 -8.69 -0.76 -5.20
N HIS A 43 -9.13 -0.58 -6.45
CA HIS A 43 -8.26 -0.68 -7.62
C HIS A 43 -7.05 0.26 -7.57
N ALA A 44 -7.28 1.54 -7.22
CA ALA A 44 -6.21 2.52 -7.11
C ALA A 44 -5.27 2.23 -5.94
N ALA A 45 -5.79 1.74 -4.81
CA ALA A 45 -4.99 1.37 -3.65
C ALA A 45 -4.13 0.11 -3.90
N ILE A 46 -4.65 -0.87 -4.63
CA ILE A 46 -3.88 -2.06 -5.04
C ILE A 46 -2.75 -1.66 -5.99
N ALA A 47 -3.06 -0.87 -7.02
CA ALA A 47 -2.05 -0.40 -7.98
C ALA A 47 -0.97 0.47 -7.30
N ASP A 48 -1.36 1.36 -6.38
CA ASP A 48 -0.44 2.16 -5.56
C ASP A 48 0.45 1.28 -4.69
N GLY A 49 -0.14 0.31 -3.98
CA GLY A 49 0.58 -0.64 -3.13
C GLY A 49 1.61 -1.46 -3.91
N LEU A 50 1.25 -2.00 -5.07
CA LEU A 50 2.17 -2.72 -5.97
C LEU A 50 3.28 -1.81 -6.50
N THR A 51 2.94 -0.58 -6.89
CA THR A 51 3.92 0.39 -7.38
C THR A 51 4.94 0.74 -6.30
N ARG A 52 4.49 0.98 -5.07
CA ARG A 52 5.33 1.31 -3.91
C ARG A 52 6.25 0.16 -3.51
N ASP A 53 5.81 -1.08 -3.70
CA ASP A 53 6.62 -2.28 -3.42
C ASP A 53 7.51 -2.73 -4.59
N GLY A 54 7.49 -1.98 -5.70
CA GLY A 54 8.35 -2.21 -6.86
C GLY A 54 7.78 -3.16 -7.93
N TYR A 55 6.56 -3.68 -7.74
CA TYR A 55 5.85 -4.49 -8.73
C TYR A 55 5.12 -3.64 -9.78
N THR A 56 5.84 -2.73 -10.44
CA THR A 56 5.26 -1.77 -11.41
C THR A 56 4.56 -2.46 -12.58
N SER A 57 5.08 -3.59 -13.07
CA SER A 57 4.38 -4.40 -14.08
C SER A 57 3.07 -4.96 -13.52
N ALA A 58 3.06 -5.54 -12.32
CA ALA A 58 1.83 -6.03 -11.71
C ALA A 58 0.81 -4.91 -11.52
N ALA A 59 1.25 -3.72 -11.09
CA ALA A 59 0.38 -2.55 -10.90
C ALA A 59 -0.38 -2.15 -12.17
N GLN A 60 0.19 -2.39 -13.35
CA GLN A 60 -0.42 -2.04 -14.65
C GLN A 60 -1.44 -3.06 -15.15
N TYR A 61 -1.38 -4.31 -14.69
CA TYR A 61 -2.19 -5.40 -15.22
C TYR A 61 -2.97 -6.09 -14.10
N PRO A 62 -4.26 -5.72 -13.90
CA PRO A 62 -5.10 -6.25 -12.83
C PRO A 62 -5.21 -7.78 -12.78
N VAL A 63 -5.07 -8.44 -13.93
CA VAL A 63 -5.04 -9.91 -14.02
C VAL A 63 -3.95 -10.54 -13.14
N MET A 64 -2.83 -9.85 -12.93
CA MET A 64 -1.70 -10.34 -12.12
C MET A 64 -1.90 -10.15 -10.62
N TRP A 65 -2.90 -9.37 -10.19
CA TRP A 65 -3.08 -9.07 -8.76
C TRP A 65 -3.46 -10.30 -7.94
N ASN A 66 -4.09 -11.29 -8.58
CA ASN A 66 -4.51 -12.55 -7.96
C ASN A 66 -3.34 -13.37 -7.38
N GLU A 67 -2.11 -13.04 -7.76
CA GLU A 67 -0.89 -13.66 -7.26
C GLU A 67 -0.36 -12.99 -5.99
N PHE A 68 -1.03 -11.98 -5.43
CA PHE A 68 -0.52 -11.22 -4.29
C PHE A 68 -1.43 -11.31 -3.06
N LEU A 69 -0.77 -11.32 -1.91
CA LEU A 69 -1.39 -11.09 -0.61
C LEU A 69 -1.11 -9.65 -0.18
N PHE A 70 -2.15 -8.94 0.24
CA PHE A 70 -2.09 -7.54 0.62
C PHE A 70 -2.41 -7.34 2.10
N HIS A 71 -1.77 -6.37 2.75
CA HIS A 71 -2.07 -5.95 4.11
C HIS A 71 -2.84 -4.63 4.10
N CYS A 72 -3.92 -4.55 4.88
CA CYS A 72 -4.63 -3.30 5.13
C CYS A 72 -4.01 -2.57 6.32
N ASN A 73 -3.35 -1.44 6.08
CA ASN A 73 -2.72 -0.63 7.12
C ASN A 73 -3.77 0.11 7.97
N ASN A 74 -3.33 0.71 9.08
CA ASN A 74 -4.18 1.49 9.99
C ASN A 74 -4.85 2.70 9.33
N ASP A 75 -4.22 3.29 8.32
CA ASP A 75 -4.76 4.40 7.52
C ASP A 75 -5.59 3.90 6.32
N GLN A 76 -5.86 2.60 6.24
CA GLN A 76 -6.54 1.92 5.14
C GLN A 76 -5.77 1.94 3.82
N SER A 77 -4.52 2.41 3.79
CA SER A 77 -3.65 2.14 2.64
C SER A 77 -3.35 0.65 2.54
N ILE A 78 -3.02 0.20 1.33
CA ILE A 78 -2.70 -1.19 1.07
C ILE A 78 -1.18 -1.33 0.87
N SER A 79 -0.60 -2.36 1.49
CA SER A 79 0.80 -2.76 1.31
C SER A 79 0.85 -4.20 0.79
N VAL A 80 1.88 -4.55 0.02
CA VAL A 80 2.10 -5.93 -0.40
C VAL A 80 2.73 -6.71 0.75
N VAL A 81 2.16 -7.88 1.08
CA VAL A 81 2.79 -8.86 1.99
C VAL A 81 3.75 -9.75 1.21
N GLY A 82 3.35 -10.16 0.01
CA GLY A 82 4.18 -10.93 -0.91
C GLY A 82 3.36 -11.61 -2.01
N ALA A 83 4.06 -12.26 -2.94
CA ALA A 83 3.43 -13.11 -3.95
C ALA A 83 3.08 -14.50 -3.37
N CYS A 84 1.92 -15.04 -3.74
CA CYS A 84 1.49 -16.40 -3.45
C CYS A 84 1.84 -17.32 -4.63
N TYR A 85 2.85 -18.18 -4.46
CA TYR A 85 3.36 -19.10 -5.51
C TYR A 85 2.39 -20.21 -5.95
N GLY A 86 1.19 -20.29 -5.37
CA GLY A 86 0.18 -21.29 -5.68
C GLY A 86 -1.20 -20.66 -5.74
N SER A 87 -1.80 -20.43 -4.57
CA SER A 87 -3.09 -19.76 -4.49
C SER A 87 -3.16 -18.84 -3.28
N CYS A 88 -3.94 -17.77 -3.41
CA CYS A 88 -4.37 -17.01 -2.25
C CYS A 88 -5.74 -17.54 -1.78
N ARG A 89 -5.81 -17.91 -0.50
CA ARG A 89 -7.00 -18.49 0.12
C ARG A 89 -7.73 -17.45 0.95
N ASN A 90 -8.98 -17.18 0.56
CA ASN A 90 -9.92 -16.43 1.37
C ASN A 90 -10.30 -17.25 2.62
N ASN A 91 -9.94 -16.77 3.81
CA ASN A 91 -10.24 -17.46 5.07
C ASN A 91 -11.59 -17.08 5.68
N GLY A 92 -12.34 -16.20 5.02
CA GLY A 92 -13.67 -15.77 5.40
C GLY A 92 -13.69 -14.44 6.15
N SER A 93 -14.92 -13.95 6.41
CA SER A 93 -15.13 -12.63 7.01
C SER A 93 -14.44 -12.49 8.36
N GLY A 94 -13.74 -11.36 8.55
CA GLY A 94 -13.04 -11.03 9.79
C GLY A 94 -11.73 -11.79 10.02
N GLN A 95 -11.31 -12.63 9.07
CA GLN A 95 -10.06 -13.39 9.14
C GLN A 95 -9.08 -12.88 8.09
N SER A 96 -7.79 -12.95 8.40
CA SER A 96 -6.75 -12.66 7.41
C SER A 96 -6.66 -13.79 6.40
N ASP A 97 -6.60 -13.44 5.13
CA ASP A 97 -6.33 -14.36 4.04
C ASP A 97 -4.88 -14.85 4.10
N THR A 98 -4.61 -15.98 3.43
CA THR A 98 -3.30 -16.65 3.47
C THR A 98 -2.91 -17.18 2.10
N CYS A 99 -1.61 -17.09 1.78
CA CYS A 99 -1.06 -17.90 0.68
C CYS A 99 -1.05 -19.38 1.07
N ALA A 100 -1.34 -20.26 0.10
CA ALA A 100 -1.30 -21.71 0.21
C ALA A 100 -0.37 -22.32 -0.83
#